data_AF-A0A1C7MLJ0-F1
#
_entry.id   AF-A0A1C7MLJ0-F1
#
_cell.length_a   1.000
_cell.length_b   1.000
_cell.length_c   1.000
_cell.angle_alpha   90.00
_cell.angle_beta   90.00
_cell.angle_gamma   90.00
#
_symmetry.space_group_name_H-M   'P 1'
#
loop_
_entity.id
_entity.type
_entity.pdbx_description
1 polymer ?
#
loop_
_entity_poly.entity_id
_entity_poly.type
_entity_poly.pdbx_seq_one_letter_code
_entity_poly.pdbx_strand_id
1 'polypeptide(L)'
;MDALTSLKAAFDRLLKGEKVVQNGEIVWDDFFGRRAGISFLEDLEKKFSGVKINRDSRRRTLALFGAPEKRAAVRSAILGLVSQQQEQKIRAFPVDGRFIGVFMSADLVKLQQELGHENVWFDLTNHMLKVRGDKDAHKVAQLAVVHARSQRIAPRRRGEVECPVCFGEVTHPVTLKCGHSWCKACLTRYLVVSADTKVFPLTCLGNEATCSHAIPLATAQELLTTNEFESIIHASFLSYIQSRPSEFHYCPTPDCNQIYRTATPEKVIHCPSCLIRICPTCHTEYHDGAECVDKEAEDDKLFEEWKNAHDVKDCPSCKVPIERIAGCNHMACISCKTHICWACLATFTRSDEVYEHMRATHGGIGLGLD
;
A
#
# COMPACT_ATOMS: atom_id res chain seq x y z
N MET A 1 26.86 -14.87 -34.78
CA MET A 1 25.84 -14.07 -34.06
C MET A 1 25.46 -14.71 -32.73
N ASP A 2 25.33 -16.04 -32.65
CA ASP A 2 24.86 -16.76 -31.45
C ASP A 2 25.71 -16.58 -30.17
N ALA A 3 27.03 -16.45 -30.29
CA ALA A 3 27.90 -16.21 -29.12
C ALA A 3 27.63 -14.84 -28.47
N LEU A 4 27.37 -13.82 -29.28
CA LEU A 4 27.09 -12.45 -28.83
C LEU A 4 25.68 -12.35 -28.23
N THR A 5 24.71 -13.04 -28.83
CA THR A 5 23.36 -13.19 -28.29
C THR A 5 23.37 -13.94 -26.94
N SER A 6 24.16 -15.01 -26.83
CA SER A 6 24.31 -15.78 -25.59
C SER A 6 25.01 -14.98 -24.49
N LEU A 7 26.04 -14.22 -24.85
CA LEU A 7 26.75 -13.33 -23.92
C LEU A 7 25.83 -12.21 -23.43
N LYS A 8 25.07 -11.58 -24.34
CA LYS A 8 24.06 -10.58 -23.99
C LYS A 8 23.00 -11.17 -23.06
N ALA A 9 22.46 -12.36 -23.35
CA ALA A 9 21.48 -13.02 -22.50
C ALA A 9 22.05 -13.41 -21.12
N ALA A 10 23.33 -13.80 -21.04
CA ALA A 10 24.00 -14.03 -19.76
C ALA A 10 24.21 -12.72 -18.97
N PHE A 11 24.60 -11.65 -19.66
CA PHE A 11 24.80 -10.33 -19.08
C PHE A 11 23.47 -9.72 -18.59
N ASP A 12 22.42 -9.79 -19.40
CA ASP A 12 21.07 -9.34 -19.05
C ASP A 12 20.54 -10.11 -17.82
N ARG A 13 20.84 -11.41 -17.69
CA ARG A 13 20.52 -12.20 -16.48
C ARG A 13 21.30 -11.73 -15.25
N LEU A 14 22.58 -11.37 -15.41
CA LEU A 14 23.37 -10.80 -14.32
C LEU A 14 22.84 -9.42 -13.89
N LEU A 15 22.39 -8.60 -14.84
CA LEU A 15 21.81 -7.28 -14.58
C LEU A 15 20.43 -7.33 -13.92
N LYS A 16 19.63 -8.36 -14.19
CA LYS A 16 18.33 -8.57 -13.56
C LYS A 16 18.41 -9.09 -12.13
N GLY A 17 19.53 -9.72 -11.77
CA GLY A 17 19.70 -10.40 -10.49
C GLY A 17 18.88 -11.69 -10.41
N GLU A 18 19.13 -12.49 -9.39
CA GLU A 18 18.40 -13.73 -9.16
C GLU A 18 17.14 -13.44 -8.36
N LYS A 19 15.97 -13.69 -8.96
CA LYS A 19 14.69 -13.49 -8.29
C LYS A 19 14.55 -14.39 -7.07
N VAL A 20 13.89 -13.87 -6.05
CA VAL A 20 13.48 -14.66 -4.88
C VAL A 20 12.16 -15.32 -5.23
N VAL A 21 12.22 -16.64 -5.45
CA VAL A 21 11.07 -17.48 -5.77
C VAL A 21 10.99 -18.68 -4.83
N GLN A 22 9.79 -19.20 -4.61
CA GLN A 22 9.51 -20.42 -3.85
C GLN A 22 8.50 -21.26 -4.63
N ASN A 23 8.81 -22.53 -4.91
CA ASN A 23 7.95 -23.43 -5.70
C ASN A 23 7.54 -22.87 -7.09
N GLY A 24 8.39 -22.04 -7.69
CA GLY A 24 8.10 -21.39 -8.97
C GLY A 24 7.37 -20.06 -8.85
N GLU A 25 6.93 -19.65 -7.67
CA GLU A 25 6.20 -18.40 -7.47
C GLU A 25 7.08 -17.29 -6.87
N ILE A 26 6.78 -16.03 -7.21
CA ILE A 26 7.46 -14.87 -6.65
C ILE A 26 7.19 -14.75 -5.15
N VAL A 27 8.23 -14.46 -4.38
CA VAL A 27 8.12 -14.27 -2.93
C VAL A 27 7.97 -12.79 -2.61
N TRP A 28 6.80 -12.39 -2.15
CA TRP A 28 6.51 -11.03 -1.70
C TRP A 28 5.52 -10.99 -0.53
N ASP A 29 5.81 -10.12 0.44
CA ASP A 29 4.86 -9.67 1.47
C ASP A 29 4.85 -8.13 1.48
N ASP A 30 3.68 -7.53 1.71
CA ASP A 30 3.51 -6.08 1.84
C ASP A 30 4.40 -5.45 2.94
N PHE A 31 4.87 -6.25 3.90
CA PHE A 31 5.91 -5.89 4.86
C PHE A 31 7.13 -5.28 4.19
N PHE A 32 7.59 -5.83 3.06
CA PHE A 32 8.73 -5.28 2.31
C PHE A 32 8.45 -3.91 1.71
N GLY A 33 7.18 -3.54 1.53
CA GLY A 33 6.76 -2.20 1.14
C GLY A 33 6.84 -1.16 2.27
N ARG A 34 6.90 -1.60 3.54
CA ARG A 34 6.87 -0.74 4.73
C ARG A 34 8.28 -0.44 5.24
N ARG A 35 8.41 0.59 6.09
CA ARG A 35 9.68 1.05 6.67
C ARG A 35 10.44 -0.07 7.42
N ALA A 36 9.72 -0.92 8.16
CA ALA A 36 10.31 -2.07 8.86
C ALA A 36 10.89 -3.12 7.88
N GLY A 37 10.19 -3.41 6.78
CA GLY A 37 10.70 -4.33 5.76
C GLY A 37 11.87 -3.76 4.98
N ILE A 38 11.90 -2.44 4.75
CA ILE A 38 13.08 -1.76 4.19
C ILE A 38 14.30 -1.98 5.10
N SER A 39 14.15 -1.66 6.40
CA SER A 39 15.23 -1.84 7.38
C SER A 39 15.71 -3.29 7.45
N PHE A 40 14.79 -4.25 7.40
CA PHE A 40 15.13 -5.67 7.39
C PHE A 40 16.01 -6.05 6.18
N LEU A 41 15.67 -5.59 4.97
CA LEU A 41 16.46 -5.86 3.77
C LEU A 41 17.83 -5.19 3.84
N GLU A 42 17.91 -3.95 4.34
CA GLU A 42 19.18 -3.26 4.56
C GLU A 42 20.08 -3.98 5.57
N ASP A 43 19.51 -4.54 6.64
CA ASP A 43 20.28 -5.29 7.63
C ASP A 43 20.78 -6.63 7.07
N LEU A 44 20.05 -7.26 6.15
CA LEU A 44 20.55 -8.41 5.38
C LEU A 44 21.73 -8.01 4.48
N GLU A 45 21.68 -6.88 3.78
CA GLU A 45 22.81 -6.40 2.98
C GLU A 45 24.06 -6.12 3.83
N LYS A 46 23.88 -5.54 5.02
CA LYS A 46 24.98 -5.31 5.97
C LYS A 46 25.59 -6.63 6.47
N LYS A 47 24.74 -7.59 6.83
CA LYS A 47 25.16 -8.91 7.34
C LYS A 47 25.87 -9.74 6.27
N PHE A 48 25.38 -9.71 5.04
CA PHE A 48 25.91 -10.47 3.91
C PHE A 48 26.64 -9.56 2.93
N SER A 49 27.84 -9.11 3.33
CA SER A 49 28.65 -8.18 2.53
C SER A 49 28.84 -8.66 1.08
N GLY A 50 28.66 -7.75 0.11
CA GLY A 50 28.73 -8.07 -1.31
C GLY A 50 27.46 -8.68 -1.90
N VAL A 51 26.38 -8.79 -1.12
CA VAL A 51 25.03 -8.98 -1.65
C VAL A 51 24.34 -7.63 -1.78
N LYS A 52 23.61 -7.45 -2.88
CA LYS A 52 22.64 -6.38 -3.05
C LYS A 52 21.26 -6.94 -3.30
N ILE A 53 20.25 -6.29 -2.75
CA ILE A 53 18.85 -6.68 -2.84
C ILE A 53 18.13 -5.54 -3.55
N ASN A 54 17.77 -5.76 -4.82
CA ASN A 54 16.84 -4.87 -5.49
C ASN A 54 15.43 -5.22 -5.03
N ARG A 55 14.73 -4.23 -4.48
CA ARG A 55 13.33 -4.30 -4.09
C ARG A 55 12.48 -3.48 -5.06
N ASP A 56 11.79 -4.16 -5.96
CA ASP A 56 10.79 -3.55 -6.82
C ASP A 56 9.41 -3.64 -6.17
N SER A 57 9.03 -2.62 -5.40
CA SER A 57 7.71 -2.55 -4.77
C SER A 57 6.55 -2.42 -5.75
N ARG A 58 6.81 -2.06 -7.02
CA ARG A 58 5.76 -1.94 -8.04
C ARG A 58 5.44 -3.30 -8.62
N ARG A 59 6.48 -4.07 -8.98
CA ARG A 59 6.35 -5.45 -9.48
C ARG A 59 6.24 -6.48 -8.37
N ARG A 60 6.29 -6.05 -7.09
CA ARG A 60 6.30 -6.94 -5.91
C ARG A 60 7.37 -8.03 -6.05
N THR A 61 8.59 -7.65 -6.45
CA THR A 61 9.69 -8.61 -6.60
C THR A 61 10.91 -8.21 -5.79
N LEU A 62 11.64 -9.22 -5.32
CA LEU A 62 12.98 -9.09 -4.78
C LEU A 62 13.97 -9.78 -5.73
N ALA A 63 15.07 -9.10 -6.07
CA ALA A 63 16.17 -9.66 -6.85
C ALA A 63 17.49 -9.57 -6.08
N LEU A 64 18.21 -10.67 -6.02
CA LEU A 64 19.47 -10.81 -5.29
C LEU A 64 20.66 -10.75 -6.25
N PHE A 65 21.65 -9.95 -5.89
CA PHE A 65 22.91 -9.79 -6.62
C PHE A 65 24.07 -10.23 -5.73
N GLY A 66 25.15 -10.75 -6.31
CA GLY A 66 26.35 -11.14 -5.59
C GLY A 66 26.66 -12.65 -5.66
N ALA A 67 27.57 -13.10 -4.80
CA ALA A 67 28.06 -14.47 -4.80
C ALA A 67 26.91 -15.50 -4.52
N PRO A 68 26.82 -16.61 -5.27
CA PRO A 68 25.73 -17.59 -5.15
C PRO A 68 25.47 -18.07 -3.71
N GLU A 69 26.52 -18.38 -2.95
CA GLU A 69 26.42 -18.87 -1.57
C GLU A 69 25.77 -17.85 -0.64
N LYS A 70 26.16 -16.57 -0.77
CA LYS A 70 25.59 -15.48 0.02
C LYS A 70 24.15 -15.17 -0.40
N ARG A 71 23.85 -15.24 -1.70
CA ARG A 71 22.46 -15.13 -2.21
C ARG A 71 21.56 -16.22 -1.64
N ALA A 72 22.05 -17.46 -1.56
CA ALA A 72 21.29 -18.57 -0.98
C ALA A 72 20.95 -18.32 0.51
N ALA A 73 21.91 -17.81 1.29
CA ALA A 73 21.67 -17.45 2.69
C ALA A 73 20.65 -16.31 2.84
N VAL A 74 20.75 -15.26 2.02
CA VAL A 74 19.79 -14.14 2.00
C VAL A 74 18.40 -14.60 1.56
N ARG A 75 18.30 -15.43 0.51
CA ARG A 75 17.04 -16.05 0.08
C ARG A 75 16.41 -16.82 1.23
N SER A 76 17.17 -17.67 1.91
CA SER A 76 16.66 -18.47 3.03
C SER A 76 16.09 -17.59 4.16
N ALA A 77 16.76 -16.49 4.49
CA ALA A 77 16.27 -15.54 5.49
C ALA A 77 14.96 -14.85 5.06
N ILE A 78 14.84 -14.45 3.78
CA ILE A 78 13.63 -13.84 3.23
C ILE A 78 12.48 -14.86 3.24
N LEU A 79 12.72 -16.09 2.77
CA LEU A 79 11.72 -17.17 2.76
C LEU A 79 11.24 -17.56 4.16
N GLY A 80 12.15 -17.58 5.14
CA GLY A 80 11.81 -17.84 6.54
C GLY A 80 10.88 -16.76 7.09
N LEU A 81 11.17 -15.49 6.82
CA LEU A 81 10.32 -14.37 7.21
C LEU A 81 8.94 -14.45 6.53
N VAL A 82 8.89 -14.69 5.22
CA VAL A 82 7.61 -14.75 4.49
C VAL A 82 6.77 -15.93 4.96
N SER A 83 7.36 -17.10 5.15
CA SER A 83 6.65 -18.26 5.74
C SER A 83 6.05 -17.91 7.10
N GLN A 84 6.83 -17.26 7.98
CA GLN A 84 6.35 -16.82 9.29
C GLN A 84 5.22 -15.79 9.19
N GLN A 85 5.25 -14.91 8.19
CA GLN A 85 4.21 -13.89 7.99
C GLN A 85 2.95 -14.44 7.30
N GLN A 86 3.08 -15.43 6.41
CA GLN A 86 1.93 -16.09 5.77
C GLN A 86 1.07 -16.87 6.78
N GLU A 87 1.68 -17.39 7.84
CA GLU A 87 0.95 -17.98 8.98
C GLU A 87 0.13 -16.93 9.76
N GLN A 88 0.49 -15.65 9.67
CA GLN A 88 -0.12 -14.53 10.39
C GLN A 88 -1.13 -13.78 9.52
N LYS A 89 -2.36 -14.31 9.46
CA LYS A 89 -3.45 -13.70 8.67
C LYS A 89 -3.78 -12.29 9.16
N ILE A 90 -4.14 -11.40 8.24
CA ILE A 90 -4.73 -10.09 8.59
C ILE A 90 -6.23 -10.28 8.84
N ARG A 91 -6.71 -9.82 10.00
CA ARG A 91 -8.14 -9.69 10.29
C ARG A 91 -8.52 -8.24 10.55
N ALA A 92 -9.73 -7.88 10.14
CA ALA A 92 -10.30 -6.56 10.33
C ALA A 92 -11.48 -6.63 11.32
N PHE A 93 -11.50 -5.72 12.30
CA PHE A 93 -12.50 -5.66 13.36
C PHE A 93 -13.22 -4.30 13.31
N PRO A 94 -14.55 -4.26 13.14
CA PRO A 94 -15.29 -3.02 13.07
C PRO A 94 -15.39 -2.32 14.43
N VAL A 95 -15.05 -1.04 14.45
CA VAL A 95 -15.18 -0.17 15.61
C VAL A 95 -16.21 0.91 15.30
N ASP A 96 -17.29 0.95 16.07
CA ASP A 96 -18.35 1.94 15.90
C ASP A 96 -17.77 3.35 16.13
N GLY A 97 -18.16 4.30 15.28
CA GLY A 97 -17.64 5.67 15.22
C GLY A 97 -17.57 6.36 16.58
N ARG A 98 -18.54 6.09 17.46
CA ARG A 98 -18.63 6.68 18.80
C ARG A 98 -17.53 6.21 19.75
N PHE A 99 -16.91 5.05 19.48
CA PHE A 99 -15.86 4.46 20.32
C PHE A 99 -14.47 4.59 19.70
N ILE A 100 -14.33 5.16 18.50
CA ILE A 100 -13.02 5.28 17.83
C ILE A 100 -12.05 6.06 18.71
N GLY A 101 -12.44 7.14 19.35
CA GLY A 101 -11.51 7.92 20.18
C GLY A 101 -11.05 7.25 21.45
N VAL A 102 -11.99 6.58 22.13
CA VAL A 102 -11.69 5.73 23.28
C VAL A 102 -10.66 4.67 22.87
N PHE A 103 -10.90 4.02 21.73
CA PHE A 103 -10.02 3.01 21.20
C PHE A 103 -8.64 3.58 20.79
N MET A 104 -8.62 4.71 20.07
CA MET A 104 -7.41 5.35 19.57
C MET A 104 -6.50 5.90 20.68
N SER A 105 -7.08 6.36 21.78
CA SER A 105 -6.35 7.03 22.86
C SER A 105 -5.67 6.05 23.83
N ALA A 106 -6.24 4.87 24.05
CA ALA A 106 -5.75 3.91 25.04
C ALA A 106 -5.52 2.52 24.46
N ASP A 107 -6.54 1.92 23.85
CA ASP A 107 -6.51 0.49 23.51
C ASP A 107 -5.63 0.18 22.30
N LEU A 108 -5.57 1.08 21.31
CA LEU A 108 -4.68 0.92 20.15
C LEU A 108 -3.21 0.94 20.58
N VAL A 109 -2.81 1.83 21.48
CA VAL A 109 -1.43 1.94 21.95
C VAL A 109 -1.02 0.68 22.71
N LYS A 110 -1.89 0.16 23.57
CA LYS A 110 -1.65 -1.10 24.29
C LYS A 110 -1.52 -2.27 23.33
N LEU A 111 -2.41 -2.38 22.34
CA LEU A 111 -2.33 -3.42 21.32
C LEU A 111 -1.04 -3.32 20.50
N GLN A 112 -0.60 -2.12 20.15
CA GLN A 112 0.65 -1.92 19.41
C GLN A 112 1.89 -2.26 20.26
N GLN A 113 1.84 -2.05 21.57
CA GLN A 113 2.89 -2.49 22.50
C GLN A 113 2.93 -4.01 22.67
N GLU A 114 1.76 -4.66 22.68
CA GLU A 114 1.63 -6.10 22.90
C GLU A 114 1.90 -6.92 21.62
N LEU A 115 1.34 -6.50 20.48
CA LEU A 115 1.34 -7.25 19.23
C LEU A 115 2.37 -6.72 18.21
N GLY A 116 3.02 -5.60 18.49
CA GLY A 116 3.93 -4.92 17.57
C GLY A 116 3.23 -3.83 16.77
N HIS A 117 3.93 -2.71 16.59
CA HIS A 117 3.38 -1.49 16.01
C HIS A 117 3.11 -1.62 14.50
N GLU A 118 3.80 -2.54 13.84
CA GLU A 118 3.66 -2.91 12.43
C GLU A 118 2.51 -3.87 12.16
N ASN A 119 2.06 -4.59 13.19
CA ASN A 119 1.03 -5.62 13.11
C ASN A 119 -0.36 -5.08 13.40
N VAL A 120 -0.48 -3.90 14.01
CA VAL A 120 -1.76 -3.30 14.40
C VAL A 120 -1.87 -1.89 13.84
N TRP A 121 -2.88 -1.65 13.00
CA TRP A 121 -3.18 -0.32 12.47
C TRP A 121 -4.68 -0.09 12.36
N PHE A 122 -5.10 1.17 12.44
CA PHE A 122 -6.51 1.55 12.34
C PHE A 122 -6.79 2.19 10.99
N ASP A 123 -7.69 1.59 10.23
CA ASP A 123 -8.24 2.15 9.00
C ASP A 123 -9.34 3.15 9.37
N LEU A 124 -8.95 4.40 9.54
CA LEU A 124 -9.85 5.51 9.90
C LEU A 124 -10.89 5.81 8.82
N THR A 125 -10.67 5.40 7.57
CA THR A 125 -11.63 5.63 6.48
C THR A 125 -12.80 4.65 6.56
N ASN A 126 -12.50 3.38 6.88
CA ASN A 126 -13.50 2.32 6.95
C ASN A 126 -13.94 1.97 8.39
N HIS A 127 -13.40 2.67 9.39
CA HIS A 127 -13.63 2.41 10.82
C HIS A 127 -13.27 0.97 11.24
N MET A 128 -12.14 0.47 10.74
CA MET A 128 -11.69 -0.91 10.96
C MET A 128 -10.33 -0.94 11.67
N LEU A 129 -10.25 -1.63 12.80
CA LEU A 129 -8.97 -2.08 13.36
C LEU A 129 -8.45 -3.25 12.52
N LYS A 130 -7.25 -3.14 11.95
CA LYS A 130 -6.60 -4.22 11.21
C LYS A 130 -5.45 -4.78 12.04
N VAL A 131 -5.46 -6.11 12.23
CA VAL A 131 -4.44 -6.85 12.98
C VAL A 131 -3.90 -7.99 12.14
N ARG A 132 -2.59 -7.98 11.93
CA ARG A 132 -1.80 -9.11 11.42
C ARG A 132 -1.34 -9.95 12.62
N GLY A 133 -1.57 -11.26 12.56
CA GLY A 133 -1.15 -12.14 13.64
C GLY A 133 -1.82 -13.50 13.60
N ASP A 134 -1.52 -14.32 14.60
CA ASP A 134 -2.18 -15.62 14.80
C ASP A 134 -3.57 -15.47 15.44
N LYS A 135 -4.19 -16.62 15.76
CA LYS A 135 -5.53 -16.64 16.38
C LYS A 135 -5.57 -15.94 17.74
N ASP A 136 -4.47 -15.95 18.48
CA ASP A 136 -4.40 -15.33 19.80
C ASP A 136 -4.31 -13.81 19.66
N ALA A 137 -3.48 -13.30 18.74
CA ALA A 137 -3.42 -11.89 18.39
C ALA A 137 -4.80 -11.36 17.93
N HIS A 138 -5.52 -12.14 17.12
CA HIS A 138 -6.89 -11.79 16.70
C HIS A 138 -7.87 -11.77 17.86
N LYS A 139 -7.73 -12.68 18.82
CA LYS A 139 -8.58 -12.73 20.02
C LYS A 139 -8.32 -11.54 20.92
N VAL A 140 -7.05 -11.17 21.14
CA VAL A 140 -6.65 -9.98 21.89
C VAL A 140 -7.24 -8.72 21.25
N ALA A 141 -7.12 -8.58 19.93
CA ALA A 141 -7.70 -7.47 19.18
C ALA A 141 -9.23 -7.39 19.33
N GLN A 142 -9.92 -8.53 19.23
CA GLN A 142 -11.37 -8.60 19.40
C GLN A 142 -11.80 -8.18 20.82
N LEU A 143 -11.07 -8.64 21.85
CA LEU A 143 -11.33 -8.27 23.24
C LEU A 143 -11.13 -6.77 23.47
N ALA A 144 -10.11 -6.16 22.87
CA ALA A 144 -9.89 -4.72 22.96
C ALA A 144 -11.04 -3.92 22.34
N VAL A 145 -11.57 -4.36 21.18
CA VAL A 145 -12.74 -3.71 20.55
C VAL A 145 -13.99 -3.85 21.42
N VAL A 146 -14.21 -5.02 22.04
CA VAL A 146 -15.33 -5.23 22.98
C VAL A 146 -15.16 -4.38 24.24
N HIS A 147 -13.94 -4.26 24.75
CA HIS A 147 -13.62 -3.44 25.91
C HIS A 147 -13.93 -1.96 25.65
N ALA A 148 -13.53 -1.43 24.50
CA ALA A 148 -13.85 -0.05 24.13
C ALA A 148 -15.37 0.22 24.10
N ARG A 149 -16.19 -0.77 23.72
CA ARG A 149 -17.66 -0.67 23.72
C ARG A 149 -18.28 -0.64 25.12
N SER A 150 -17.61 -1.21 26.12
CA SER A 150 -18.11 -1.26 27.50
C SER A 150 -17.70 -0.05 28.34
N GLN A 151 -16.78 0.78 27.83
CA GLN A 151 -16.41 2.03 28.48
C GLN A 151 -17.55 3.05 28.43
N ARG A 152 -17.91 3.59 29.60
CA ARG A 152 -18.90 4.66 29.71
C ARG A 152 -18.33 5.95 29.13
N ILE A 153 -18.86 6.36 27.98
CA ILE A 153 -18.65 7.72 27.47
C ILE A 153 -19.46 8.65 28.38
N ALA A 154 -18.80 9.59 29.05
CA ALA A 154 -19.51 10.63 29.79
C ALA A 154 -20.44 11.39 28.82
N PRO A 155 -21.69 11.69 29.18
CA PRO A 155 -22.59 12.42 28.29
C PRO A 155 -21.97 13.77 27.94
N ARG A 156 -21.88 14.04 26.63
CA ARG A 156 -21.29 15.27 26.06
C ARG A 156 -21.85 16.51 26.76
N ARG A 157 -20.98 17.34 27.34
CA ARG A 157 -21.37 18.69 27.73
C ARG A 157 -21.60 19.50 26.45
N ARG A 158 -22.79 20.09 26.31
CA ARG A 158 -23.08 20.94 25.15
C ARG A 158 -22.06 22.08 25.08
N GLY A 159 -21.28 22.15 24.00
CA GLY A 159 -20.34 23.24 23.73
C GLY A 159 -18.85 22.90 23.84
N GLU A 160 -18.48 21.68 24.26
CA GLU A 160 -17.07 21.26 24.26
C GLU A 160 -16.63 20.82 22.86
N VAL A 161 -15.51 21.38 22.38
CA VAL A 161 -14.90 21.00 21.09
C VAL A 161 -14.07 19.74 21.29
N GLU A 162 -14.49 18.64 20.66
CA GLU A 162 -13.78 17.36 20.72
C GLU A 162 -12.84 17.19 19.53
N CYS A 163 -11.67 16.61 19.80
CA CYS A 163 -10.72 16.25 18.76
C CYS A 163 -11.26 15.07 17.93
N PRO A 164 -11.30 15.13 16.58
CA PRO A 164 -11.85 14.05 15.76
C PRO A 164 -11.09 12.71 15.78
N VAL A 165 -9.92 12.64 16.42
CA VAL A 165 -9.08 11.43 16.47
C VAL A 165 -9.07 10.79 17.84
N CYS A 166 -8.86 11.56 18.91
CA CYS A 166 -8.89 11.02 20.27
C CYS A 166 -10.26 11.16 20.94
N PHE A 167 -11.17 11.96 20.37
CA PHE A 167 -12.53 12.23 20.85
C PHE A 167 -12.56 12.71 22.31
N GLY A 168 -11.44 13.26 22.78
CA GLY A 168 -11.33 13.96 24.04
C GLY A 168 -11.26 15.47 23.85
N GLU A 169 -11.09 16.18 24.96
CA GLU A 169 -10.85 17.62 24.98
C GLU A 169 -9.63 17.98 24.11
N VAL A 170 -9.77 19.01 23.29
CA VAL A 170 -8.69 19.46 22.41
C VAL A 170 -7.58 20.11 23.23
N THR A 171 -6.41 19.47 23.24
CA THR A 171 -5.18 20.01 23.84
C THR A 171 -4.28 20.61 22.75
N HIS A 172 -3.77 21.83 22.97
CA HIS A 172 -3.00 22.58 21.97
C HIS A 172 -3.72 22.61 20.60
N PRO A 173 -4.83 23.36 20.48
CA PRO A 173 -5.74 23.28 19.34
C PRO A 173 -5.09 23.69 18.02
N VAL A 174 -5.35 22.89 16.99
CA VAL A 174 -5.19 23.27 15.59
C VAL A 174 -6.56 23.24 14.93
N THR A 175 -7.08 24.41 14.55
CA THR A 175 -8.39 24.54 13.92
C THR A 175 -8.22 24.63 12.40
N LEU A 176 -8.84 23.67 11.69
CA LEU A 176 -8.83 23.64 10.24
C LEU A 176 -9.86 24.62 9.65
N LYS A 177 -9.77 24.91 8.35
CA LYS A 177 -10.68 25.83 7.65
C LYS A 177 -12.15 25.41 7.70
N CYS A 178 -12.43 24.12 7.89
CA CYS A 178 -13.78 23.59 8.09
C CYS A 178 -14.38 23.89 9.47
N GLY A 179 -13.61 24.46 10.40
CA GLY A 179 -14.04 24.78 11.77
C GLY A 179 -13.76 23.67 12.80
N HIS A 180 -13.32 22.49 12.39
CA HIS A 180 -12.97 21.40 13.32
C HIS A 180 -11.60 21.64 13.97
N SER A 181 -11.53 21.55 15.30
CA SER A 181 -10.29 21.65 16.07
C SER A 181 -9.74 20.28 16.46
N TRP A 182 -8.43 20.15 16.35
CA TRP A 182 -7.69 18.92 16.61
C TRP A 182 -6.67 19.16 17.71
N CYS A 183 -6.35 18.13 18.50
CA CYS A 183 -5.11 18.17 19.27
C CYS A 183 -3.93 18.25 18.30
N LYS A 184 -2.97 19.15 18.54
CA LYS A 184 -1.76 19.25 17.71
C LYS A 184 -1.11 17.89 17.45
N ALA A 185 -0.93 17.11 18.53
CA ALA A 185 -0.34 15.77 18.46
C ALA A 185 -1.16 14.78 17.61
N CYS A 186 -2.50 14.82 17.71
CA CYS A 186 -3.37 13.96 16.92
C CYS A 186 -3.29 14.27 15.44
N LEU A 187 -3.30 15.56 15.07
CA LEU A 187 -3.20 15.97 13.68
C LEU A 187 -1.81 15.65 13.10
N THR A 188 -0.73 15.95 13.83
CA THR A 188 0.64 15.56 13.45
C THR A 188 0.73 14.05 13.18
N ARG A 189 0.23 13.20 14.10
CA ARG A 189 0.29 11.76 13.95
C ARG A 189 -0.55 11.25 12.77
N TYR A 190 -1.75 11.79 12.57
CA TYR A 190 -2.60 11.48 11.44
C TYR A 190 -1.90 11.76 10.11
N LEU A 191 -1.25 12.92 9.99
CA LEU A 191 -0.48 13.30 8.80
C LEU A 191 0.67 12.32 8.53
N VAL A 192 1.49 12.03 9.55
CA VAL A 192 2.66 11.13 9.41
C VAL A 192 2.25 9.72 8.99
N VAL A 193 1.24 9.13 9.64
CA VAL A 193 0.78 7.78 9.32
C VAL A 193 0.14 7.71 7.93
N SER A 194 -0.49 8.79 7.47
CA SER A 194 -1.14 8.81 6.16
C SER A 194 -0.16 8.80 4.98
N ALA A 195 1.12 9.12 5.21
CA ALA A 195 2.17 8.94 4.19
C ALA A 195 2.31 7.46 3.77
N ASP A 196 2.13 6.53 4.72
CA ASP A 196 2.28 5.10 4.47
C ASP A 196 1.03 4.50 3.80
N THR A 197 -0.16 5.04 4.09
CA THR A 197 -1.43 4.51 3.57
C THR A 197 -1.73 4.95 2.12
N LYS A 198 -1.03 5.97 1.62
CA LYS A 198 -1.18 6.53 0.26
C LYS A 198 -2.62 6.93 -0.09
N VAL A 199 -3.42 7.30 0.91
CA VAL A 199 -4.79 7.81 0.70
C VAL A 199 -4.72 9.32 0.61
N PHE A 200 -4.87 9.88 -0.59
CA PHE A 200 -4.84 11.32 -0.84
C PHE A 200 -6.06 11.76 -1.66
N PRO A 201 -6.54 13.01 -1.51
CA PRO A 201 -6.05 14.03 -0.56
C PRO A 201 -6.37 13.68 0.90
N LEU A 202 -5.56 14.20 1.83
CA LEU A 202 -5.85 14.07 3.26
C LEU A 202 -6.99 15.01 3.62
N THR A 203 -8.04 14.49 4.27
CA THR A 203 -9.23 15.24 4.62
C THR A 203 -9.44 15.29 6.13
N CYS A 204 -10.16 16.30 6.58
CA CYS A 204 -10.56 16.41 7.97
C CYS A 204 -11.50 15.27 8.35
N LEU A 205 -11.22 14.56 9.45
CA LEU A 205 -12.10 13.52 10.01
C LEU A 205 -13.18 14.05 10.97
N GLY A 206 -13.46 15.36 10.97
CA GLY A 206 -14.51 15.96 11.80
C GLY A 206 -15.90 15.40 11.48
N ASN A 207 -16.84 15.58 12.41
CA ASN A 207 -18.21 15.06 12.31
C ASN A 207 -18.25 13.55 12.02
N GLU A 208 -17.54 12.74 12.80
CA GLU A 208 -17.52 11.27 12.64
C GLU A 208 -17.03 10.85 11.24
N ALA A 209 -15.93 11.46 10.79
CA ALA A 209 -15.31 11.23 9.48
C ALA A 209 -16.17 11.59 8.25
N THR A 210 -17.27 12.31 8.43
CA THR A 210 -18.11 12.80 7.31
C THR A 210 -17.64 14.12 6.73
N CYS A 211 -16.76 14.84 7.42
CA CYS A 211 -16.11 16.02 6.86
C CYS A 211 -15.18 15.59 5.70
N SER A 212 -15.26 16.29 4.56
CA SER A 212 -14.47 15.99 3.36
C SER A 212 -13.54 17.14 2.96
N HIS A 213 -13.38 18.14 3.84
CA HIS A 213 -12.51 19.28 3.58
C HIS A 213 -11.04 18.84 3.58
N ALA A 214 -10.33 19.15 2.50
CA ALA A 214 -8.91 18.86 2.38
C ALA A 214 -8.09 19.64 3.42
N ILE A 215 -7.13 18.95 4.03
CA ILE A 215 -6.17 19.56 4.96
C ILE A 215 -5.13 20.33 4.13
N PRO A 216 -4.93 21.64 4.38
CA PRO A 216 -3.96 22.42 3.62
C PRO A 216 -2.51 21.93 3.82
N LEU A 217 -1.70 21.98 2.76
CA LEU A 217 -0.27 21.67 2.83
C LEU A 217 0.48 22.56 3.84
N ALA A 218 0.10 23.83 3.95
CA ALA A 218 0.68 24.76 4.93
C ALA A 218 0.50 24.24 6.37
N THR A 219 -0.66 23.66 6.70
CA THR A 219 -0.91 23.05 8.01
C THR A 219 0.03 21.87 8.26
N ALA A 220 0.28 21.03 7.24
CA ALA A 220 1.25 19.95 7.38
C ALA A 220 2.68 20.49 7.54
N GLN A 221 3.07 21.52 6.80
CA GLN A 221 4.40 22.13 6.89
C GLN A 221 4.69 22.75 8.26
N GLU A 222 3.68 23.36 8.90
CA GLU A 222 3.81 23.95 10.24
C GLU A 222 3.91 22.91 11.37
N LEU A 223 3.35 21.71 11.15
CA LEU A 223 3.19 20.68 12.18
C LEU A 223 4.25 19.59 12.15
N LEU A 224 4.96 19.45 11.03
CA LEU A 224 5.85 18.33 10.76
C LEU A 224 7.30 18.80 10.66
N THR A 225 8.22 17.87 10.93
CA THR A 225 9.63 18.07 10.57
C THR A 225 9.80 18.05 9.04
N THR A 226 10.93 18.58 8.55
CA THR A 226 11.24 18.59 7.11
C THR A 226 11.14 17.19 6.49
N ASN A 227 11.71 16.17 7.12
CA ASN A 227 11.70 14.80 6.61
C ASN A 227 10.29 14.19 6.57
N GLU A 228 9.46 14.46 7.58
CA GLU A 228 8.07 14.00 7.63
C GLU A 228 7.22 14.69 6.56
N PHE A 229 7.41 16.01 6.40
CA PHE A 229 6.71 16.79 5.38
C PHE A 229 7.08 16.31 3.97
N GLU A 230 8.37 16.14 3.69
CA GLU A 230 8.86 15.59 2.41
C GLU A 230 8.29 14.19 2.13
N SER A 231 8.18 13.34 3.16
CA SER A 231 7.58 12.01 3.04
C SER A 231 6.11 12.08 2.60
N ILE A 232 5.33 13.03 3.15
CA ILE A 232 3.92 13.24 2.75
C ILE A 232 3.82 13.80 1.34
N ILE A 233 4.65 14.79 0.99
CA ILE A 233 4.67 15.36 -0.36
C ILE A 233 4.99 14.27 -1.39
N HIS A 234 6.00 13.45 -1.12
CA HIS A 234 6.38 12.34 -1.97
C HIS A 234 5.24 11.30 -2.08
N ALA A 235 4.60 10.93 -0.97
CA ALA A 235 3.47 9.99 -0.99
C ALA A 235 2.26 10.56 -1.76
N SER A 236 1.96 11.84 -1.60
CA SER A 236 0.90 12.54 -2.34
C SER A 236 1.20 12.57 -3.84
N PHE A 237 2.45 12.87 -4.21
CA PHE A 237 2.90 12.86 -5.60
C PHE A 237 2.78 11.46 -6.22
N LEU A 238 3.28 10.43 -5.52
CA LEU A 238 3.14 9.05 -5.99
C LEU A 238 1.67 8.64 -6.16
N SER A 239 0.79 9.01 -5.21
CA SER A 239 -0.65 8.75 -5.32
C SER A 239 -1.29 9.47 -6.51
N TYR A 240 -0.87 10.71 -6.79
CA TYR A 240 -1.33 11.48 -7.95
C TYR A 240 -0.94 10.83 -9.28
N ILE A 241 0.28 10.31 -9.38
CA ILE A 241 0.78 9.62 -10.58
C ILE A 241 0.08 8.27 -10.75
N GLN A 242 -0.01 7.50 -9.67
CA GLN A 242 -0.62 6.17 -9.63
C GLN A 242 -2.12 6.19 -9.96
N SER A 243 -2.81 7.28 -9.65
CA SER A 243 -4.22 7.45 -10.00
C SER A 243 -4.48 7.82 -11.46
N ARG A 244 -3.43 8.05 -12.26
CA ARG A 244 -3.53 8.43 -13.68
C ARG A 244 -2.59 7.62 -14.57
N PRO A 245 -2.74 6.28 -14.58
CA PRO A 245 -1.85 5.37 -15.30
C PRO A 245 -1.85 5.60 -16.83
N SER A 246 -2.91 6.13 -17.41
CA SER A 246 -2.97 6.45 -18.85
C SER A 246 -2.20 7.72 -19.22
N GLU A 247 -1.97 8.61 -18.25
CA GLU A 247 -1.33 9.91 -18.47
C GLU A 247 0.14 9.86 -18.07
N PHE A 248 0.48 9.13 -16.99
CA PHE A 248 1.82 9.07 -16.43
C PHE A 248 2.37 7.65 -16.41
N HIS A 249 3.61 7.53 -16.87
CA HIS A 249 4.34 6.29 -16.96
C HIS A 249 5.70 6.42 -16.29
N TYR A 250 6.19 5.33 -15.73
CA TYR A 250 7.56 5.26 -15.24
C TYR A 250 8.49 4.77 -16.34
N CYS A 251 9.75 5.22 -16.29
CA CYS A 251 10.82 4.65 -17.08
C CYS A 251 10.88 3.11 -16.87
N PRO A 252 10.96 2.30 -17.94
CA PRO A 252 10.99 0.84 -17.84
C PRO A 252 12.32 0.32 -17.30
N THR A 253 13.38 1.13 -17.33
CA THR A 253 14.68 0.78 -16.73
C THR A 253 14.53 0.54 -15.23
N PRO A 254 14.95 -0.63 -14.71
CA PRO A 254 15.00 -0.91 -13.28
C PRO A 254 15.71 0.21 -12.51
N ASP A 255 15.23 0.52 -11.31
CA ASP A 255 15.76 1.57 -10.41
C ASP A 255 15.71 3.01 -10.96
N CYS A 256 15.20 3.22 -12.17
CA CYS A 256 14.98 4.57 -12.69
C CYS A 256 13.62 5.11 -12.23
N ASN A 257 13.66 6.11 -11.35
CA ASN A 257 12.46 6.75 -10.81
C ASN A 257 11.87 7.86 -11.73
N GLN A 258 12.37 7.98 -12.96
CA GLN A 258 11.85 8.99 -13.88
C GLN A 258 10.43 8.69 -14.32
N ILE A 259 9.63 9.74 -14.34
CA ILE A 259 8.23 9.72 -14.75
C ILE A 259 8.11 10.58 -16.00
N TYR A 260 7.37 10.08 -16.98
CA TYR A 260 7.09 10.79 -18.21
C TYR A 260 5.59 10.75 -18.51
N ARG A 261 5.15 11.68 -19.35
CA ARG A 261 3.79 11.72 -19.88
C ARG A 261 3.76 11.04 -21.24
N THR A 262 2.65 10.38 -21.56
CA THR A 262 2.43 9.75 -22.87
C THR A 262 2.67 10.77 -23.98
N ALA A 263 3.48 10.39 -24.98
CA ALA A 263 3.72 11.18 -26.17
C ALA A 263 2.86 10.67 -27.34
N THR A 264 2.79 11.43 -28.43
CA THR A 264 2.20 10.94 -29.67
C THR A 264 2.96 9.70 -30.18
N PRO A 265 2.29 8.72 -30.82
CA PRO A 265 2.92 7.46 -31.26
C PRO A 265 4.17 7.64 -32.14
N GLU A 266 4.30 8.78 -32.81
CA GLU A 266 5.40 9.12 -33.71
C GLU A 266 6.69 9.57 -32.99
N LYS A 267 6.64 9.88 -31.68
CA LYS A 267 7.78 10.40 -30.92
C LYS A 267 8.38 9.33 -30.01
N VAL A 268 9.63 8.96 -30.29
CA VAL A 268 10.44 8.17 -29.37
C VAL A 268 10.70 8.98 -28.10
N ILE A 269 10.41 8.39 -26.95
CA ILE A 269 10.61 9.04 -25.66
C ILE A 269 12.02 8.71 -25.17
N HIS A 270 12.75 9.72 -24.71
CA HIS A 270 14.08 9.55 -24.11
C HIS A 270 14.00 9.84 -22.62
N CYS A 271 14.41 8.88 -21.78
CA CYS A 271 14.52 9.13 -20.36
C CYS A 271 15.70 10.09 -20.07
N PRO A 272 15.51 11.24 -19.40
CA PRO A 272 16.59 12.18 -19.15
C PRO A 272 17.60 11.68 -18.10
N SER A 273 17.25 10.66 -17.30
CA SER A 273 18.14 10.14 -16.25
C SER A 273 18.98 8.94 -16.68
N CYS A 274 18.40 7.97 -17.39
CA CYS A 274 19.11 6.76 -17.80
C CYS A 274 19.32 6.65 -19.32
N LEU A 275 18.82 7.63 -20.08
CA LEU A 275 18.99 7.75 -21.54
C LEU A 275 18.37 6.61 -22.37
N ILE A 276 17.61 5.71 -21.76
CA ILE A 276 16.88 4.67 -22.49
C ILE A 276 15.88 5.31 -23.46
N ARG A 277 15.73 4.67 -24.63
CA ARG A 277 14.69 4.98 -25.60
C ARG A 277 13.45 4.16 -25.25
N ILE A 278 12.28 4.79 -25.19
CA ILE A 278 11.04 4.18 -24.74
C ILE A 278 10.02 4.27 -25.88
N CYS A 279 9.34 3.15 -26.14
CA CYS A 279 8.24 3.09 -27.09
C CYS A 279 7.04 3.88 -26.55
N PRO A 280 6.48 4.86 -27.29
CA PRO A 280 5.36 5.67 -26.83
C PRO A 280 4.04 4.91 -26.76
N THR A 281 3.96 3.72 -27.37
CA THR A 281 2.73 2.90 -27.44
C THR A 281 2.70 1.80 -26.38
N CYS A 282 3.76 0.99 -26.27
CA CYS A 282 3.82 -0.11 -25.31
C CYS A 282 4.59 0.21 -24.02
N HIS A 283 5.21 1.40 -23.92
CA HIS A 283 5.91 1.88 -22.72
C HIS A 283 7.11 1.01 -22.26
N THR A 284 7.60 0.12 -23.13
CA THR A 284 8.82 -0.68 -22.93
C THR A 284 10.02 -0.08 -23.67
N GLU A 285 11.18 -0.74 -23.64
CA GLU A 285 12.35 -0.33 -24.43
C GLU A 285 12.00 -0.25 -25.92
N TYR A 286 12.39 0.87 -26.55
CA TYR A 286 12.04 1.16 -27.93
C TYR A 286 12.54 0.08 -28.89
N HIS A 287 11.69 -0.26 -29.85
CA HIS A 287 11.92 -1.28 -30.86
C HIS A 287 11.69 -0.70 -32.26
N ASP A 288 12.64 -0.89 -33.18
CA ASP A 288 12.53 -0.43 -34.56
C ASP A 288 11.71 -1.42 -35.40
N GLY A 289 10.52 -1.01 -35.86
CA GLY A 289 9.73 -1.73 -36.86
C GLY A 289 9.11 -3.07 -36.45
N ALA A 290 9.44 -3.60 -35.25
CA ALA A 290 8.74 -4.73 -34.67
C ALA A 290 7.36 -4.28 -34.14
N GLU A 291 6.35 -5.14 -34.27
CA GLU A 291 5.06 -4.93 -33.60
C GLU A 291 5.28 -4.75 -32.09
N CYS A 292 4.40 -3.99 -31.45
CA CYS A 292 4.32 -3.95 -29.98
C CYS A 292 3.85 -5.32 -29.49
N VAL A 293 4.75 -6.29 -29.48
CA VAL A 293 4.50 -7.60 -28.89
C VAL A 293 4.65 -7.40 -27.40
N ASP A 294 3.62 -7.76 -26.64
CA ASP A 294 3.79 -8.06 -25.22
C ASP A 294 4.81 -9.20 -25.14
N LYS A 295 6.08 -8.83 -25.04
CA LYS A 295 7.10 -9.76 -24.60
C LYS A 295 6.76 -10.01 -23.14
N GLU A 296 5.91 -11.00 -22.90
CA GLU A 296 5.78 -11.64 -21.61
C GLU A 296 7.20 -12.10 -21.25
N ALA A 297 7.92 -11.25 -20.52
CA ALA A 297 9.18 -11.65 -19.97
C ALA A 297 8.87 -12.84 -19.05
N GLU A 298 9.82 -13.75 -18.88
CA GLU A 298 9.69 -14.82 -17.89
C GLU A 298 9.27 -14.27 -16.51
N ASP A 299 9.71 -13.05 -16.19
CA ASP A 299 9.29 -12.26 -15.02
C ASP A 299 7.77 -11.94 -14.97
N ASP A 300 7.12 -11.70 -16.10
CA ASP A 300 5.69 -11.37 -16.17
C ASP A 300 4.82 -12.65 -16.03
N LYS A 301 5.29 -13.81 -16.55
CA LYS A 301 4.61 -15.10 -16.34
C LYS A 301 4.61 -15.55 -14.88
N LEU A 302 5.77 -15.47 -14.22
CA LEU A 302 5.91 -15.82 -12.80
C LEU A 302 5.03 -14.92 -11.91
N PHE A 303 4.80 -13.68 -12.32
CA PHE A 303 3.93 -12.74 -11.62
C PHE A 303 2.44 -13.05 -11.82
N GLU A 304 2.03 -13.41 -13.04
CA GLU A 304 0.67 -13.88 -13.31
C GLU A 304 0.33 -15.16 -12.54
N GLU A 305 1.25 -16.13 -12.49
CA GLU A 305 1.09 -17.36 -11.72
C GLU A 305 0.92 -17.07 -10.22
N TRP A 306 1.75 -16.18 -9.65
CA TRP A 306 1.62 -15.75 -8.26
C TRP A 306 0.25 -15.10 -7.97
N LYS A 307 -0.26 -14.24 -8.86
CA LYS A 307 -1.57 -13.59 -8.70
C LYS A 307 -2.70 -14.62 -8.59
N ASN A 308 -2.67 -15.63 -9.46
CA ASN A 308 -3.65 -16.70 -9.50
C ASN A 308 -3.65 -17.55 -8.21
N ALA A 309 -2.48 -17.73 -7.58
CA ALA A 309 -2.34 -18.48 -6.34
C ALA A 309 -2.77 -17.72 -5.08
N HIS A 310 -2.75 -16.38 -5.09
CA HIS A 310 -2.89 -15.55 -3.88
C HIS A 310 -4.21 -14.75 -3.77
N ASP A 311 -5.25 -15.10 -4.53
CA ASP A 311 -6.53 -14.36 -4.56
C ASP A 311 -6.29 -12.86 -4.83
N VAL A 312 -5.43 -12.62 -5.82
CA VAL A 312 -5.05 -11.30 -6.33
C VAL A 312 -5.61 -11.16 -7.74
N LYS A 313 -6.21 -10.00 -8.04
CA LYS A 313 -6.71 -9.66 -9.37
C LYS A 313 -6.11 -8.33 -9.80
N ASP A 314 -6.11 -8.03 -11.09
CA ASP A 314 -5.72 -6.69 -11.54
C ASP A 314 -6.86 -5.71 -11.35
N CYS A 315 -6.50 -4.49 -10.91
CA CYS A 315 -7.46 -3.39 -10.94
C CYS A 315 -7.94 -3.17 -12.38
N PRO A 316 -9.25 -3.21 -12.67
CA PRO A 316 -9.75 -3.05 -14.03
C PRO A 316 -9.38 -1.71 -14.65
N SER A 317 -9.27 -0.66 -13.81
CA SER A 317 -8.95 0.71 -14.23
C SER A 317 -7.46 0.98 -14.41
N CYS A 318 -6.59 0.48 -13.52
CA CYS A 318 -5.17 0.85 -13.53
C CYS A 318 -4.18 -0.32 -13.63
N LYS A 319 -4.69 -1.56 -13.68
CA LYS A 319 -3.92 -2.80 -13.79
C LYS A 319 -2.96 -3.08 -12.63
N VAL A 320 -2.93 -2.24 -11.60
CA VAL A 320 -2.19 -2.55 -10.38
C VAL A 320 -2.86 -3.73 -9.68
N PRO A 321 -2.10 -4.75 -9.24
CA PRO A 321 -2.65 -5.88 -8.50
C PRO A 321 -3.36 -5.43 -7.23
N ILE A 322 -4.54 -5.99 -7.01
CA ILE A 322 -5.38 -5.80 -5.84
C ILE A 322 -5.62 -7.15 -5.20
N GLU A 323 -5.45 -7.24 -3.89
CA GLU A 323 -5.63 -8.45 -3.11
C GLU A 323 -6.97 -8.42 -2.38
N ARG A 324 -7.69 -9.54 -2.34
CA ARG A 324 -8.94 -9.60 -1.57
C ARG A 324 -8.65 -9.54 -0.07
N ILE A 325 -9.18 -8.52 0.59
CA ILE A 325 -9.23 -8.49 2.06
C ILE A 325 -10.42 -9.36 2.49
N ALA A 326 -10.16 -10.35 3.36
CA ALA A 326 -11.17 -11.33 3.77
C ALA A 326 -12.46 -10.68 4.31
N GLY A 327 -13.61 -11.13 3.79
CA GLY A 327 -14.95 -10.82 4.31
C GLY A 327 -15.79 -9.82 3.52
N CYS A 328 -15.27 -9.10 2.52
CA CYS A 328 -16.09 -8.17 1.74
C CYS A 328 -15.73 -8.22 0.25
N ASN A 329 -16.73 -8.27 -0.63
CA ASN A 329 -16.52 -8.20 -2.08
C ASN A 329 -16.31 -6.76 -2.59
N HIS A 330 -16.46 -5.72 -1.76
CA HIS A 330 -16.13 -4.35 -2.17
C HIS A 330 -14.66 -4.05 -1.88
N MET A 331 -13.89 -3.83 -2.94
CA MET A 331 -12.50 -3.39 -2.91
C MET A 331 -12.35 -1.97 -3.44
N ALA A 332 -11.49 -1.17 -2.81
CA ALA A 332 -11.09 0.13 -3.36
C ALA A 332 -9.61 0.05 -3.75
N CYS A 333 -9.29 0.32 -5.02
CA CYS A 333 -7.91 0.27 -5.47
C CYS A 333 -7.09 1.34 -4.74
N ILE A 334 -6.06 0.95 -4.00
CA ILE A 334 -5.19 1.89 -3.29
C ILE A 334 -4.45 2.86 -4.23
N SER A 335 -4.24 2.44 -5.48
CA SER A 335 -3.52 3.19 -6.50
C SER A 335 -4.42 4.22 -7.19
N CYS A 336 -5.51 3.77 -7.83
CA CYS A 336 -6.39 4.65 -8.61
C CYS A 336 -7.72 5.03 -7.95
N LYS A 337 -7.98 4.54 -6.73
CA LYS A 337 -9.18 4.82 -5.93
C LYS A 337 -10.51 4.35 -6.55
N THR A 338 -10.47 3.67 -7.70
CA THR A 338 -11.68 3.03 -8.25
C THR A 338 -12.24 2.02 -7.25
N HIS A 339 -13.55 2.08 -7.04
CA HIS A 339 -14.28 1.08 -6.26
C HIS A 339 -14.67 -0.10 -7.16
N ILE A 340 -14.46 -1.32 -6.68
CA ILE A 340 -14.45 -2.54 -7.49
C ILE A 340 -15.25 -3.61 -6.77
N CYS A 341 -16.17 -4.26 -7.48
CA CYS A 341 -16.78 -5.48 -6.99
C CYS A 341 -15.86 -6.67 -7.30
N TRP A 342 -15.36 -7.37 -6.27
CA TRP A 342 -14.46 -8.50 -6.40
C TRP A 342 -15.07 -9.69 -7.16
N ALA A 343 -16.39 -9.87 -7.04
CA ALA A 343 -17.10 -10.98 -7.65
C ALA A 343 -17.12 -10.89 -9.19
N CYS A 344 -17.36 -9.69 -9.73
CA CYS A 344 -17.56 -9.48 -11.17
C CYS A 344 -16.57 -8.49 -11.82
N LEU A 345 -15.70 -7.84 -11.04
CA LEU A 345 -14.77 -6.80 -11.45
C LEU A 345 -15.41 -5.54 -12.05
N ALA A 346 -16.71 -5.31 -11.82
CA ALA A 346 -17.35 -4.03 -12.16
C ALA A 346 -16.72 -2.88 -11.37
N THR A 347 -16.58 -1.73 -12.02
CA THR A 347 -15.94 -0.52 -11.48
C THR A 347 -16.94 0.59 -11.23
N PHE A 348 -16.69 1.37 -10.20
CA PHE A 348 -17.57 2.42 -9.72
C PHE A 348 -16.78 3.62 -9.21
N THR A 349 -17.42 4.78 -9.27
CA THR A 349 -16.85 6.06 -8.85
C THR A 349 -16.97 6.26 -7.36
N ARG A 350 -18.03 5.72 -6.74
CA ARG A 350 -18.32 5.90 -5.32
C ARG A 350 -18.54 4.55 -4.62
N SER A 351 -18.23 4.54 -3.32
CA SER A 351 -18.36 3.38 -2.44
C SER A 351 -19.80 2.84 -2.37
N ASP A 352 -20.79 3.73 -2.28
CA ASP A 352 -22.21 3.40 -2.16
C ASP A 352 -22.75 2.65 -3.39
N GLU A 353 -22.34 3.07 -4.59
CA GLU A 353 -22.69 2.43 -5.86
C GLU A 353 -22.30 0.94 -5.88
N VAL A 354 -21.14 0.58 -5.31
CA VAL A 354 -20.68 -0.81 -5.27
C VAL A 354 -21.55 -1.66 -4.35
N TYR A 355 -21.90 -1.11 -3.20
CA TYR A 355 -22.77 -1.82 -2.25
C TYR A 355 -24.16 -2.06 -2.82
N GLU A 356 -24.70 -1.09 -3.57
CA GLU A 356 -25.96 -1.24 -4.28
C GLU A 356 -25.87 -2.32 -5.36
N HIS A 357 -24.83 -2.30 -6.19
CA HIS A 357 -24.56 -3.32 -7.19
C HIS A 357 -24.46 -4.72 -6.57
N MET A 358 -23.70 -4.89 -5.48
CA MET A 358 -23.51 -6.19 -4.83
C MET A 358 -24.82 -6.76 -4.29
N ARG A 359 -25.66 -5.93 -3.66
CA ARG A 359 -26.98 -6.35 -3.18
C ARG A 359 -27.90 -6.75 -4.34
N ALA A 360 -27.93 -5.95 -5.40
CA ALA A 360 -28.80 -6.20 -6.55
C ALA A 360 -28.37 -7.42 -7.39
N THR A 361 -27.07 -7.61 -7.58
CA THR A 361 -26.51 -8.57 -8.55
C THR A 361 -26.07 -9.88 -7.89
N HIS A 362 -25.60 -9.82 -6.64
CA HIS A 362 -25.00 -10.95 -5.94
C HIS A 362 -25.78 -11.37 -4.69
N GLY A 363 -26.89 -10.71 -4.37
CA GLY A 363 -27.76 -11.04 -3.23
C GLY A 363 -27.15 -10.74 -1.86
N GLY A 364 -25.95 -10.13 -1.79
CA GLY A 364 -25.24 -9.88 -0.55
C GLY A 364 -23.85 -9.28 -0.76
N ILE A 365 -23.16 -8.94 0.33
CA ILE A 365 -21.85 -8.26 0.29
C ILE A 365 -20.64 -9.19 0.46
N GLY A 366 -20.86 -10.50 0.55
CA GLY A 366 -19.78 -11.51 0.63
C GLY A 366 -19.22 -11.75 2.04
N LEU A 367 -19.90 -11.29 3.09
CA LEU A 367 -19.65 -11.74 4.46
C LEU A 367 -20.29 -13.12 4.61
N GLY A 368 -19.50 -14.19 4.69
CA GLY A 368 -20.00 -15.56 4.92
C GLY A 368 -20.72 -15.69 6.26
N LEU A 369 -21.98 -15.31 6.28
CA LEU A 369 -22.97 -15.59 7.32
C LEU A 369 -24.10 -16.37 6.66
N ASP A 370 -23.79 -17.61 6.27
CA ASP A 370 -24.70 -18.75 6.26
C ASP A 370 -23.96 -19.94 6.89
#